data_AF-L2F5W3-F1
#
_entry.id   AF-L2F5W3-F1
#
_cell.length_a   1.000
_cell.length_b   1.000
_cell.length_c   1.000
_cell.angle_alpha   90.00
_cell.angle_beta   90.00
_cell.angle_gamma   90.00
#
_symmetry.space_group_name_H-M   'P 1'
#
loop_
_entity.id
_entity.type
_entity.pdbx_description
1 polymer ?
#
loop_
_entity_poly.entity_id
_entity_poly.type
_entity_poly.pdbx_seq_one_letter_code
_entity_poly.pdbx_strand_id
1 'polypeptide(L)'
;MIAIKNHAKLTVFALLAGLLTSMVGCAKAPTQHQNSTQESTQDNANHKLLNVSYDVARDFYKDFNPLFVKAYAANNQGKSIEIQQSHGGSSKQALAVANGLQADVVTMNQGSDVELLVNKGLVAANWRSQFPNDAVPYTSTVVFLVRKDNPKGIKDWSDLSKDGVQIVLANPKTTGNGRYAFLGAYGYGLHTFNKDETKTKEFVKALLKNVSVYENGGRSATTTFLQRQIGDVLVTFENEANLAVQNFGQGQVKIIYPSYTVSAGNPVAIVNAVTDKKGTTAKAKQYLDYLWSDSAQQLAADLYLRPSNQEVLAKNSTKLPKLDTFNPRDVFGDWKTIMKVYFQDGGVFDELATPN
;
A
#
# COMPACT_ATOMS: atom_id res chain seq x y z
N MET A 1 24.71 58.81 -11.90
CA MET A 1 25.62 58.95 -13.04
C MET A 1 25.66 57.63 -13.79
N ILE A 2 25.17 57.62 -15.05
CA ILE A 2 25.69 56.89 -16.24
C ILE A 2 25.75 55.33 -16.12
N ALA A 3 25.28 54.47 -17.04
CA ALA A 3 24.47 54.49 -18.27
C ALA A 3 24.29 52.99 -18.68
N ILE A 4 23.08 52.55 -19.06
CA ILE A 4 22.61 52.24 -20.45
C ILE A 4 23.17 50.95 -21.11
N LYS A 5 22.25 50.02 -21.45
CA LYS A 5 22.00 49.26 -22.74
C LYS A 5 21.68 47.77 -22.47
N ASN A 6 20.43 47.32 -22.60
CA ASN A 6 19.70 46.88 -23.82
C ASN A 6 20.34 45.72 -24.60
N HIS A 7 19.65 44.58 -24.73
CA HIS A 7 18.83 44.30 -25.92
C HIS A 7 17.94 43.04 -25.76
N ALA A 8 16.64 43.24 -25.99
CA ALA A 8 15.68 42.21 -26.35
C ALA A 8 15.74 41.91 -27.86
N LYS A 9 15.40 40.68 -28.26
CA LYS A 9 14.80 40.42 -29.59
C LYS A 9 13.74 39.31 -29.48
N LEU A 10 12.51 39.77 -29.68
CA LEU A 10 11.30 39.04 -30.00
C LEU A 10 11.19 39.06 -31.54
N THR A 11 10.95 37.92 -32.18
CA THR A 11 10.47 37.92 -33.57
C THR A 11 9.44 36.82 -33.77
N VAL A 12 8.20 37.27 -33.96
CA VAL A 12 7.05 36.54 -34.52
C VAL A 12 7.13 36.62 -36.04
N PHE A 13 6.80 35.56 -36.78
CA PHE A 13 6.35 35.69 -38.16
C PHE A 13 5.26 34.67 -38.52
N ALA A 14 4.35 35.14 -39.37
CA ALA A 14 3.00 34.66 -39.60
C ALA A 14 2.87 33.53 -40.65
N LEU A 15 1.66 32.97 -40.67
CA LEU A 15 1.03 32.10 -41.67
C LEU A 15 1.39 32.43 -43.13
N LEU A 16 1.40 31.40 -43.99
CA LEU A 16 0.81 31.48 -45.32
C LEU A 16 0.22 30.12 -45.75
N ALA A 17 -1.05 30.15 -46.16
CA ALA A 17 -1.77 29.07 -46.81
C ALA A 17 -1.53 29.12 -48.33
N GLY A 18 -1.52 27.97 -49.00
CA GLY A 18 -1.45 27.86 -50.46
C GLY A 18 -2.06 26.56 -50.97
N LEU A 19 -3.24 26.69 -51.60
CA LEU A 19 -3.93 25.69 -52.41
C LEU A 19 -3.14 25.38 -53.70
N LEU A 20 -3.15 24.12 -54.18
CA LEU A 20 -3.09 23.79 -55.62
C LEU A 20 -3.60 22.36 -55.93
N THR A 21 -4.76 22.35 -56.60
CA THR A 21 -5.29 21.51 -57.70
C THR A 21 -4.84 20.06 -57.96
N SER A 22 -5.88 19.24 -58.09
CA SER A 22 -6.09 17.95 -58.78
C SER A 22 -5.25 17.60 -60.01
N MET A 23 -4.88 16.31 -60.09
CA MET A 23 -4.89 15.55 -61.35
C MET A 23 -5.54 14.16 -61.14
N VAL A 24 -6.42 13.83 -62.08
CA VAL A 24 -7.09 12.55 -62.26
C VAL A 24 -6.09 11.53 -62.80
N GLY A 25 -6.02 10.36 -62.16
CA GLY A 25 -5.29 9.19 -62.66
C GLY A 25 -6.10 7.93 -62.40
N CYS A 26 -6.88 7.49 -63.38
CA CYS A 26 -7.47 6.16 -63.39
C CYS A 26 -6.37 5.13 -63.68
N ALA A 27 -6.08 4.25 -62.72
CA ALA A 27 -5.38 3.01 -62.97
C ALA A 27 -6.07 1.88 -62.20
N LYS A 28 -6.72 0.97 -62.94
CA LYS A 28 -7.20 -0.32 -62.42
C LYS A 28 -5.96 -1.17 -62.14
N ALA A 29 -5.69 -1.43 -60.87
CA ALA A 29 -4.76 -2.48 -60.43
C ALA A 29 -5.55 -3.74 -60.00
N PRO A 30 -4.98 -4.94 -60.13
CA PRO A 30 -5.70 -6.20 -59.97
C PRO A 30 -6.00 -6.48 -58.50
N THR A 31 -7.18 -7.02 -58.23
CA THR A 31 -7.60 -7.59 -56.95
C THR A 31 -6.60 -8.63 -56.45
N GLN A 32 -5.78 -8.26 -55.47
CA GLN A 32 -5.12 -9.22 -54.59
C GLN A 32 -6.08 -9.57 -53.45
N HIS A 33 -6.42 -10.86 -53.35
CA HIS A 33 -6.99 -11.45 -52.16
C HIS A 33 -6.01 -11.27 -50.99
N GLN A 34 -6.21 -10.21 -50.19
CA GLN A 34 -5.67 -10.17 -48.85
C GLN A 34 -6.57 -11.03 -47.96
N ASN A 35 -6.10 -12.24 -47.64
CA ASN A 35 -6.43 -12.86 -46.36
C ASN A 35 -5.85 -11.96 -45.28
N SER A 36 -6.62 -10.95 -44.85
CA SER A 36 -6.38 -10.31 -43.57
C SER A 36 -6.78 -11.31 -42.49
N THR A 37 -5.77 -11.97 -41.95
CA THR A 37 -5.87 -12.58 -40.62
C THR A 37 -6.28 -11.46 -39.68
N GLN A 38 -7.58 -11.39 -39.35
CA GLN A 38 -8.05 -10.70 -38.17
C GLN A 38 -7.49 -11.45 -36.97
N GLU A 39 -6.21 -11.25 -36.66
CA GLU A 39 -5.72 -11.44 -35.30
C GLU A 39 -6.49 -10.43 -34.44
N SER A 40 -7.48 -10.97 -33.77
CA SER A 40 -8.45 -10.23 -32.98
C SER A 40 -7.75 -9.32 -31.97
N THR A 41 -8.16 -8.06 -31.91
CA THR A 41 -7.85 -7.13 -30.81
C THR A 41 -8.29 -7.68 -29.44
N GLN A 42 -9.15 -8.71 -29.44
CA GLN A 42 -9.62 -9.44 -28.27
C GLN A 42 -8.57 -10.42 -27.70
N ASP A 43 -7.67 -10.97 -28.53
CA ASP A 43 -6.63 -11.90 -28.06
C ASP A 43 -5.53 -11.15 -27.29
N ASN A 44 -5.19 -9.93 -27.69
CA ASN A 44 -4.21 -9.11 -26.96
C ASN A 44 -4.73 -8.58 -25.62
N ALA A 45 -6.04 -8.29 -25.50
CA ALA A 45 -6.65 -7.85 -24.24
C ALA A 45 -6.68 -8.97 -23.19
N ASN A 46 -6.82 -10.23 -23.63
CA ASN A 46 -6.84 -11.39 -22.76
C ASN A 46 -5.48 -11.72 -22.13
N HIS A 47 -4.38 -11.13 -22.59
CA HIS A 47 -3.04 -11.35 -22.04
C HIS A 47 -2.58 -10.24 -21.09
N LYS A 48 -3.48 -9.34 -20.67
CA LYS A 48 -3.16 -8.21 -19.80
C LYS A 48 -3.93 -8.31 -18.49
N LEU A 49 -3.26 -8.03 -17.38
CA LEU A 49 -3.89 -7.83 -16.08
C LEU A 49 -3.54 -6.45 -15.55
N LEU A 50 -4.53 -5.71 -15.07
CA LEU A 50 -4.31 -4.51 -14.27
C LEU A 50 -4.38 -4.87 -12.79
N ASN A 51 -3.26 -4.70 -12.08
CA ASN A 51 -3.23 -4.69 -10.63
C ASN A 51 -3.30 -3.24 -10.13
N VAL A 52 -4.34 -2.94 -9.34
CA VAL A 52 -4.47 -1.69 -8.63
C VAL A 52 -4.03 -1.87 -7.18
N SER A 53 -2.97 -1.15 -6.80
CA SER A 53 -2.26 -1.34 -5.54
C SER A 53 -1.96 -0.02 -4.82
N TYR A 54 -1.43 -0.11 -3.60
CA TYR A 54 -1.04 1.05 -2.79
C TYR A 54 0.40 1.52 -3.09
N ASP A 55 0.72 2.77 -2.73
CA ASP A 55 1.95 3.45 -3.17
C ASP A 55 3.26 2.78 -2.70
N VAL A 56 3.25 2.22 -1.49
CA VAL A 56 4.42 1.55 -0.90
C VAL A 56 4.63 0.15 -1.48
N ALA A 57 3.61 -0.47 -2.08
CA ALA A 57 3.76 -1.78 -2.74
C ALA A 57 4.50 -1.72 -4.08
N ARG A 58 4.82 -0.52 -4.58
CA ARG A 58 5.48 -0.32 -5.87
C ARG A 58 6.77 -1.12 -5.99
N ASP A 59 7.59 -1.10 -4.95
CA ASP A 59 8.89 -1.78 -4.96
C ASP A 59 8.71 -3.31 -4.95
N PHE A 60 7.73 -3.82 -4.18
CA PHE A 60 7.37 -5.24 -4.22
C PHE A 60 6.88 -5.67 -5.60
N TYR A 61 5.92 -4.96 -6.20
CA TYR A 61 5.35 -5.38 -7.48
C TYR A 61 6.30 -5.18 -8.67
N LYS A 62 7.25 -4.24 -8.58
CA LYS A 62 8.32 -4.10 -9.57
C LYS A 62 9.12 -5.40 -9.71
N ASP A 63 9.43 -6.06 -8.61
CA ASP A 63 10.25 -7.28 -8.60
C ASP A 63 9.39 -8.55 -8.65
N PHE A 64 8.17 -8.53 -8.10
CA PHE A 64 7.23 -9.65 -8.17
C PHE A 64 6.72 -9.91 -9.59
N ASN A 65 6.42 -8.86 -10.36
CA ASN A 65 5.82 -9.04 -11.69
C ASN A 65 6.73 -9.84 -12.64
N PRO A 66 8.04 -9.56 -12.76
CA PRO A 66 8.95 -10.41 -13.53
C PRO A 66 9.01 -11.87 -13.06
N LEU A 67 8.98 -12.10 -11.74
CA LEU A 67 8.94 -13.47 -11.18
C LEU A 67 7.68 -14.21 -11.64
N PHE A 68 6.52 -13.56 -11.52
CA PHE A 68 5.26 -14.13 -11.98
C PHE A 68 5.24 -14.36 -13.50
N VAL A 69 5.65 -13.39 -14.31
CA VAL A 69 5.65 -13.54 -15.79
C VAL A 69 6.48 -14.74 -16.22
N LYS A 70 7.66 -14.93 -15.60
CA LYS A 70 8.50 -16.10 -15.84
C LYS A 70 7.80 -17.40 -15.44
N ALA A 71 7.20 -17.45 -14.25
CA ALA A 71 6.48 -18.63 -13.77
C ALA A 71 5.25 -18.95 -14.61
N TYR A 72 4.50 -17.93 -15.04
CA TYR A 72 3.35 -18.06 -15.90
C TYR A 72 3.73 -18.68 -17.24
N ALA A 73 4.80 -18.19 -17.89
CA ALA A 73 5.28 -18.76 -19.15
C ALA A 73 5.69 -20.24 -18.99
N ALA A 74 6.38 -20.58 -17.89
CA ALA A 74 6.75 -21.97 -17.61
C ALA A 74 5.53 -22.89 -17.43
N ASN A 75 4.48 -22.40 -16.76
CA ASN A 75 3.27 -23.18 -16.48
C ASN A 75 2.22 -23.17 -17.60
N ASN A 76 2.36 -22.28 -18.59
CA ASN A 76 1.37 -22.06 -19.64
C ASN A 76 1.98 -22.18 -21.05
N GLN A 77 2.84 -23.17 -21.28
CA GLN A 77 3.38 -23.51 -22.61
C GLN A 77 4.08 -22.34 -23.32
N GLY A 78 4.78 -21.50 -22.57
CA GLY A 78 5.49 -20.34 -23.10
C GLY A 78 4.60 -19.12 -23.41
N LYS A 79 3.31 -19.16 -23.09
CA LYS A 79 2.41 -17.99 -23.24
C LYS A 79 2.91 -16.81 -22.41
N SER A 80 2.88 -15.62 -22.99
CA SER A 80 3.23 -14.37 -22.31
C SER A 80 2.02 -13.77 -21.59
N ILE A 81 2.30 -12.90 -20.61
CA ILE A 81 1.31 -12.09 -19.91
C ILE A 81 1.93 -10.74 -19.57
N GLU A 82 1.18 -9.66 -19.75
CA GLU A 82 1.57 -8.31 -19.38
C GLU A 82 0.86 -7.92 -18.08
N ILE A 83 1.62 -7.43 -17.11
CA ILE A 83 1.07 -6.93 -15.84
C ILE A 83 1.20 -5.42 -15.80
N GLN A 84 0.06 -4.74 -15.81
CA GLN A 84 -0.06 -3.30 -15.64
C GLN A 84 -0.27 -2.98 -14.16
N GLN A 85 0.22 -1.82 -13.73
CA GLN A 85 0.18 -1.39 -12.34
C GLN A 85 -0.40 0.01 -12.22
N SER A 86 -1.23 0.22 -11.20
CA SER A 86 -1.65 1.54 -10.73
C SER A 86 -1.34 1.64 -9.24
N HIS A 87 -0.61 2.68 -8.82
CA HIS A 87 -0.20 2.89 -7.43
C HIS A 87 -0.65 4.25 -6.92
N GLY A 88 -1.09 4.31 -5.66
CA GLY A 88 -1.48 5.55 -4.98
C GLY A 88 -1.88 5.28 -3.52
N GLY A 89 -2.48 6.26 -2.84
CA GLY A 89 -3.04 6.01 -1.50
C GLY A 89 -4.07 4.87 -1.56
N SER A 90 -3.95 3.87 -0.70
CA SER A 90 -4.75 2.62 -0.75
C SER A 90 -6.25 2.88 -0.90
N SER A 91 -6.85 3.70 -0.03
CA SER A 91 -8.28 4.03 -0.13
C SER A 91 -8.63 4.85 -1.38
N LYS A 92 -7.72 5.70 -1.89
CA LYS A 92 -7.96 6.43 -3.16
C LYS A 92 -7.98 5.47 -4.34
N GLN A 93 -7.13 4.46 -4.34
CA GLN A 93 -7.09 3.42 -5.37
C GLN A 93 -8.32 2.53 -5.33
N ALA A 94 -8.76 2.11 -4.13
CA ALA A 94 -10.03 1.41 -3.97
C ALA A 94 -11.22 2.25 -4.45
N LEU A 95 -11.25 3.56 -4.15
CA LEU A 95 -12.26 4.48 -4.69
C LEU A 95 -12.21 4.60 -6.22
N ALA A 96 -11.01 4.62 -6.82
CA ALA A 96 -10.88 4.66 -8.28
C ALA A 96 -11.47 3.41 -8.94
N VAL A 97 -11.24 2.23 -8.37
CA VAL A 97 -11.86 0.97 -8.81
C VAL A 97 -13.37 0.99 -8.60
N ALA A 98 -13.83 1.42 -7.42
CA ALA A 98 -15.25 1.61 -7.13
C ALA A 98 -15.98 2.55 -8.11
N ASN A 99 -15.24 3.52 -8.68
CA ASN A 99 -15.75 4.52 -9.63
C ASN A 99 -15.46 4.17 -11.10
N GLY A 100 -15.01 2.95 -11.39
CA GLY A 100 -14.97 2.42 -12.76
C GLY A 100 -13.59 2.09 -13.33
N LEU A 101 -12.50 2.29 -12.58
CA LEU A 101 -11.18 1.80 -13.01
C LEU A 101 -11.21 0.27 -13.13
N GLN A 102 -10.95 -0.24 -14.34
CA GLN A 102 -11.11 -1.65 -14.71
C GLN A 102 -9.94 -2.53 -14.25
N ALA A 103 -9.72 -2.60 -12.93
CA ALA A 103 -8.74 -3.47 -12.29
C ALA A 103 -9.15 -4.94 -12.43
N ASP A 104 -8.20 -5.82 -12.75
CA ASP A 104 -8.42 -7.27 -12.71
C ASP A 104 -8.25 -7.79 -11.28
N VAL A 105 -7.25 -7.25 -10.58
CA VAL A 105 -6.96 -7.57 -9.18
C VAL A 105 -6.70 -6.30 -8.39
N VAL A 106 -6.97 -6.39 -7.10
CA VAL A 106 -6.62 -5.36 -6.12
C VAL A 106 -5.69 -5.94 -5.07
N THR A 107 -4.66 -5.20 -4.71
CA THR A 107 -3.73 -5.58 -3.64
C THR A 107 -3.53 -4.39 -2.70
N MET A 108 -4.18 -4.47 -1.53
CA MET A 108 -4.47 -3.31 -0.70
C MET A 108 -3.66 -3.31 0.61
N ASN A 109 -3.59 -2.16 1.27
CA ASN A 109 -2.87 -2.04 2.55
C ASN A 109 -3.76 -2.30 3.78
N GLN A 110 -5.05 -2.55 3.60
CA GLN A 110 -6.00 -2.74 4.69
C GLN A 110 -7.28 -3.42 4.18
N GLY A 111 -7.96 -4.15 5.06
CA GLY A 111 -9.18 -4.89 4.72
C GLY A 111 -10.34 -3.99 4.33
N SER A 112 -10.49 -2.82 4.95
CA SER A 112 -11.59 -1.88 4.68
C SER A 112 -11.68 -1.45 3.21
N ASP A 113 -10.54 -1.39 2.52
CA ASP A 113 -10.47 -1.00 1.11
C ASP A 113 -11.03 -2.10 0.19
N VAL A 114 -10.83 -3.38 0.54
CA VAL A 114 -11.46 -4.50 -0.19
C VAL A 114 -12.95 -4.57 0.14
N GLU A 115 -13.34 -4.32 1.39
CA GLU A 115 -14.75 -4.30 1.80
C GLU A 115 -15.55 -3.20 1.09
N LEU A 116 -14.94 -2.06 0.81
CA LEU A 116 -15.55 -1.02 -0.02
C LEU A 116 -15.96 -1.59 -1.39
N LEU A 117 -15.10 -2.41 -2.01
CA LEU A 117 -15.36 -3.02 -3.31
C LEU A 117 -16.41 -4.13 -3.25
N VAL A 118 -16.43 -4.89 -2.15
CA VAL A 118 -17.50 -5.86 -1.86
C VAL A 118 -18.86 -5.16 -1.77
N ASN A 119 -18.94 -4.07 -1.01
CA ASN A 119 -20.17 -3.28 -0.87
C ASN A 119 -20.65 -2.66 -2.19
N LYS A 120 -19.74 -2.48 -3.16
CA LYS A 120 -20.04 -2.02 -4.52
C LYS A 120 -20.39 -3.16 -5.48
N GLY A 121 -20.38 -4.41 -5.03
CA GLY A 121 -20.63 -5.59 -5.85
C GLY A 121 -19.53 -5.90 -6.87
N LEU A 122 -18.32 -5.33 -6.69
CA LEU A 122 -17.20 -5.52 -7.61
C LEU A 122 -16.32 -6.71 -7.26
N VAL A 123 -16.27 -7.04 -5.97
CA VAL A 123 -15.52 -8.16 -5.38
C VAL A 123 -16.50 -9.08 -4.66
N ALA A 124 -16.31 -10.39 -4.74
CA ALA A 124 -17.18 -11.35 -4.07
C ALA A 124 -17.19 -11.20 -2.54
N ALA A 125 -18.35 -11.42 -1.90
CA ALA A 125 -18.49 -11.31 -0.44
C ALA A 125 -17.59 -12.29 0.34
N ASN A 126 -17.26 -13.44 -0.25
CA ASN A 126 -16.40 -14.46 0.34
C ASN A 126 -14.91 -14.28 -0.03
N TRP A 127 -14.46 -13.11 -0.49
CA TRP A 127 -13.10 -12.89 -0.99
C TRP A 127 -11.99 -13.38 -0.06
N ARG A 128 -12.17 -13.26 1.26
CA ARG A 128 -11.19 -13.71 2.26
C ARG A 128 -10.91 -15.21 2.22
N SER A 129 -11.91 -16.02 1.88
CA SER A 129 -11.74 -17.46 1.79
C SER A 129 -11.28 -17.93 0.40
N GLN A 130 -11.08 -17.00 -0.56
CA GLN A 130 -10.64 -17.36 -1.91
C GLN A 130 -9.15 -17.69 -2.00
N PHE A 131 -8.37 -17.25 -1.02
CA PHE A 131 -6.93 -17.48 -0.92
C PHE A 131 -6.55 -17.84 0.51
N PRO A 132 -5.39 -18.46 0.75
CA PRO A 132 -4.91 -18.78 2.09
C PRO A 132 -4.82 -17.54 3.00
N ASN A 133 -4.78 -17.76 4.32
CA ASN A 133 -4.51 -16.71 5.30
C ASN A 133 -5.45 -15.49 5.19
N ASP A 134 -6.75 -15.72 5.00
CA ASP A 134 -7.75 -14.66 4.78
C ASP A 134 -7.45 -13.75 3.57
N ALA A 135 -6.85 -14.32 2.53
CA ALA A 135 -6.33 -13.61 1.36
C ALA A 135 -5.27 -12.56 1.71
N VAL A 136 -4.42 -12.85 2.69
CA VAL A 136 -3.27 -12.02 3.08
C VAL A 136 -1.98 -12.80 2.82
N PRO A 137 -1.25 -12.53 1.73
CA PRO A 137 -0.01 -13.25 1.39
C PRO A 137 1.15 -12.90 2.32
N TYR A 138 1.18 -11.68 2.84
CA TYR A 138 2.19 -11.19 3.76
C TYR A 138 1.58 -10.09 4.63
N THR A 139 2.22 -9.87 5.78
CA THR A 139 1.84 -8.85 6.74
C THR A 139 3.00 -7.89 6.97
N SER A 140 2.72 -6.79 7.64
CA SER A 140 3.70 -6.02 8.37
C SER A 140 3.25 -5.91 9.83
N THR A 141 3.91 -5.04 10.59
CA THR A 141 3.55 -4.73 11.97
C THR A 141 3.94 -3.29 12.27
N VAL A 142 3.50 -2.76 13.40
CA VAL A 142 3.88 -1.41 13.85
C VAL A 142 5.07 -1.48 14.79
N VAL A 143 6.10 -0.70 14.48
CA VAL A 143 7.34 -0.56 15.25
C VAL A 143 7.65 0.91 15.51
N PHE A 144 8.67 1.17 16.32
CA PHE A 144 9.11 2.54 16.61
C PHE A 144 10.50 2.79 16.01
N LEU A 145 10.64 3.87 15.27
CA LEU A 145 11.94 4.36 14.85
C LEU A 145 12.33 5.51 15.77
N VAL A 146 13.41 5.35 16.54
CA VAL A 146 13.90 6.33 17.51
C VAL A 146 15.27 6.85 17.12
N ARG A 147 15.69 7.98 17.69
CA ARG A 147 17.04 8.54 17.48
C ARG A 147 18.15 7.55 17.90
N LYS A 148 19.35 7.66 17.31
CA LYS A 148 20.51 6.75 17.49
C LYS A 148 20.77 6.35 18.94
N ASP A 149 20.63 7.26 19.89
CA ASP A 149 20.93 6.99 21.31
C ASP A 149 19.67 6.65 22.11
N ASN A 150 18.48 6.82 21.54
CA ASN A 150 17.18 6.66 22.21
C ASN A 150 17.16 7.43 23.55
N PRO A 151 17.32 8.76 23.50
CA PRO A 151 17.45 9.59 24.70
C PRO A 151 16.21 9.52 25.60
N LYS A 152 15.04 9.16 25.04
CA LYS A 152 13.80 8.96 25.78
C LYS A 152 13.66 7.56 26.40
N GLY A 153 14.60 6.66 26.14
CA GLY A 153 14.59 5.31 26.70
C GLY A 153 13.39 4.46 26.26
N ILE A 154 12.83 4.72 25.07
CA ILE A 154 11.64 4.04 24.54
C ILE A 154 11.96 2.57 24.27
N LYS A 155 11.16 1.68 24.85
CA LYS A 155 11.25 0.23 24.69
C LYS A 155 9.91 -0.37 24.29
N ASP A 156 8.81 0.24 24.71
CA ASP A 156 7.47 -0.28 24.46
C ASP A 156 6.42 0.84 24.34
N TRP A 157 5.18 0.46 24.00
CA TRP A 157 4.05 1.39 23.85
C TRP A 157 3.81 2.27 25.09
N SER A 158 3.98 1.73 26.30
CA SER A 158 3.84 2.49 27.55
C SER A 158 4.82 3.67 27.68
N ASP A 159 5.97 3.61 27.00
CA ASP A 159 6.93 4.73 27.01
C ASP A 159 6.45 5.91 26.18
N LEU A 160 5.59 5.67 25.17
CA LEU A 160 5.08 6.70 24.28
C LEU A 160 4.05 7.62 24.96
N SER A 161 3.43 7.18 26.05
CA SER A 161 2.49 7.99 26.84
C SER A 161 3.15 8.81 27.94
N LYS A 162 4.48 8.75 28.09
CA LYS A 162 5.22 9.53 29.10
C LYS A 162 5.34 10.99 28.70
N ASP A 163 5.25 11.90 29.67
CA ASP A 163 5.39 13.33 29.40
C ASP A 163 6.72 13.67 28.72
N GLY A 164 6.67 14.61 27.77
CA GLY A 164 7.83 15.12 27.07
C GLY A 164 8.37 14.21 25.96
N VAL A 165 7.67 13.13 25.61
CA VAL A 165 7.90 12.38 24.36
C VAL A 165 7.19 13.08 23.21
N GLN A 166 7.87 13.26 22.09
CA GLN A 166 7.30 13.81 20.86
C GLN A 166 7.15 12.74 19.79
N ILE A 167 5.91 12.40 19.46
CA ILE A 167 5.59 11.36 18.48
C ILE A 167 5.30 11.98 17.11
N VAL A 168 5.89 11.41 16.06
CA VAL A 168 5.47 11.60 14.67
C VAL A 168 4.62 10.41 14.27
N LEU A 169 3.42 10.68 13.74
CA LEU A 169 2.44 9.65 13.38
C LEU A 169 1.71 10.02 12.09
N ALA A 170 1.42 9.06 11.22
CA ALA A 170 0.54 9.29 10.08
C ALA A 170 -0.93 9.42 10.55
N ASN A 171 -1.71 10.30 9.95
CA ASN A 171 -3.08 10.59 10.40
C ASN A 171 -3.99 9.34 10.29
N PRO A 172 -4.58 8.83 11.40
CA PRO A 172 -5.48 7.66 11.38
C PRO A 172 -6.78 7.87 10.60
N LYS A 173 -7.24 9.11 10.40
CA LYS A 173 -8.43 9.38 9.59
C LYS A 173 -8.23 9.08 8.12
N THR A 174 -7.02 9.29 7.61
CA THR A 174 -6.76 9.28 6.16
C THR A 174 -5.79 8.18 5.73
N THR A 175 -5.08 7.53 6.67
CA THR A 175 -4.00 6.60 6.33
C THR A 175 -4.14 5.24 7.03
N GLY A 176 -3.84 4.15 6.31
CA GLY A 176 -3.77 2.82 6.91
C GLY A 176 -2.69 2.71 7.98
N ASN A 177 -1.53 3.33 7.78
CA ASN A 177 -0.44 3.39 8.76
C ASN A 177 -0.91 3.98 10.09
N GLY A 178 -1.59 5.13 10.06
CA GLY A 178 -2.18 5.74 11.25
C GLY A 178 -3.23 4.86 11.92
N ARG A 179 -4.11 4.21 11.14
CA ARG A 179 -5.13 3.30 11.69
C ARG A 179 -4.50 2.13 12.42
N TYR A 180 -3.56 1.44 11.79
CA TYR A 180 -2.87 0.32 12.44
C TYR A 180 -2.04 0.79 13.63
N ALA A 181 -1.37 1.93 13.59
CA ALA A 181 -0.67 2.46 14.74
C ALA A 181 -1.61 2.75 15.92
N PHE A 182 -2.77 3.37 15.67
CA PHE A 182 -3.81 3.56 16.69
C PHE A 182 -4.34 2.23 17.23
N LEU A 183 -4.68 1.28 16.36
CA LEU A 183 -5.16 -0.05 16.77
C LEU A 183 -4.09 -0.83 17.53
N GLY A 184 -2.80 -0.68 17.17
CA GLY A 184 -1.66 -1.25 17.88
C GLY A 184 -1.56 -0.73 19.30
N ALA A 185 -1.64 0.59 19.50
CA ALA A 185 -1.68 1.20 20.82
C ALA A 185 -2.92 0.77 21.62
N TYR A 186 -4.11 0.78 21.02
CA TYR A 186 -5.35 0.42 21.70
C TYR A 186 -5.35 -1.06 22.09
N GLY A 187 -4.93 -1.95 21.19
CA GLY A 187 -4.85 -3.39 21.43
C GLY A 187 -3.78 -3.74 22.46
N TYR A 188 -2.66 -3.01 22.47
CA TYR A 188 -1.70 -3.06 23.57
C TYR A 188 -2.34 -2.70 24.91
N GLY A 189 -3.07 -1.58 24.99
CA GLY A 189 -3.77 -1.18 26.21
C GLY A 189 -4.78 -2.24 26.69
N LEU A 190 -5.61 -2.77 25.78
CA LEU A 190 -6.53 -3.86 26.12
C LEU A 190 -5.81 -5.11 26.64
N HIS A 191 -4.66 -5.45 26.06
CA HIS A 191 -3.86 -6.59 26.50
C HIS A 191 -3.25 -6.33 27.89
N THR A 192 -2.58 -5.20 28.07
CA THR A 192 -1.88 -4.83 29.32
C THR A 192 -2.83 -4.62 30.49
N PHE A 193 -4.03 -4.10 30.25
CA PHE A 193 -5.00 -3.75 31.29
C PHE A 193 -6.12 -4.78 31.44
N ASN A 194 -5.93 -6.02 30.99
CA ASN A 194 -6.92 -7.11 31.11
C ASN A 194 -8.31 -6.73 30.56
N LYS A 195 -8.34 -6.09 29.40
CA LYS A 195 -9.54 -5.58 28.70
C LYS A 195 -10.30 -4.47 29.45
N ASP A 196 -9.65 -3.77 30.39
CA ASP A 196 -10.21 -2.56 31.00
C ASP A 196 -10.20 -1.41 29.98
N GLU A 197 -11.38 -1.13 29.42
CA GLU A 197 -11.59 -0.08 28.41
C GLU A 197 -11.27 1.33 28.95
N THR A 198 -11.50 1.59 30.24
CA THR A 198 -11.26 2.93 30.82
C THR A 198 -9.78 3.21 30.87
N LYS A 199 -8.99 2.29 31.43
CA LYS A 199 -7.52 2.40 31.48
C LYS A 199 -6.90 2.41 30.09
N THR A 200 -7.47 1.63 29.17
CA THR A 200 -7.03 1.63 27.77
C THR A 200 -7.20 3.00 27.13
N LYS A 201 -8.39 3.60 27.27
CA LYS A 201 -8.66 4.95 26.75
C LYS A 201 -7.77 6.01 27.38
N GLU A 202 -7.55 5.95 28.70
CA GLU A 202 -6.62 6.87 29.40
C GLU A 202 -5.19 6.77 28.85
N PHE A 203 -4.68 5.55 28.69
CA PHE A 203 -3.37 5.29 28.10
C PHE A 203 -3.26 5.83 26.67
N VAL A 204 -4.22 5.49 25.80
CA VAL A 204 -4.21 5.94 24.41
C VAL A 204 -4.37 7.45 24.32
N LYS A 205 -5.20 8.08 25.16
CA LYS A 205 -5.32 9.54 25.24
C LYS A 205 -4.00 10.20 25.63
N ALA A 206 -3.30 9.66 26.62
CA ALA A 206 -1.99 10.16 27.02
C ALA A 206 -0.93 10.01 25.89
N LEU A 207 -0.94 8.90 25.15
CA LEU A 207 -0.11 8.72 23.97
C LEU A 207 -0.46 9.73 22.86
N LEU A 208 -1.74 9.90 22.53
CA LEU A 208 -2.16 10.81 21.47
C LEU A 208 -1.87 12.28 21.79
N LYS A 209 -1.89 12.66 23.07
CA LYS A 209 -1.45 13.99 23.55
C LYS A 209 0.02 14.27 23.21
N ASN A 210 0.85 13.23 23.13
CA ASN A 210 2.27 13.35 22.77
C ASN A 210 2.52 13.38 21.25
N VAL A 211 1.48 13.22 20.42
CA VAL A 211 1.62 13.35 18.97
C VAL A 211 1.82 14.81 18.60
N SER A 212 3.02 15.15 18.15
CA SER A 212 3.39 16.51 17.77
C SER A 212 2.94 16.85 16.36
N VAL A 213 2.90 15.86 15.46
CA VAL A 213 2.48 16.05 14.06
C VAL A 213 1.72 14.82 13.57
N TYR A 214 0.54 15.05 12.99
CA TYR A 214 -0.20 14.08 12.19
C TYR A 214 0.10 14.30 10.70
N GLU A 215 0.87 13.40 10.10
CA GLU A 215 1.30 13.51 8.70
C GLU A 215 0.30 12.87 7.74
N ASN A 216 0.27 13.36 6.50
CA ASN A 216 -0.70 12.93 5.48
C ASN A 216 -0.42 11.52 4.90
N GLY A 217 0.67 10.86 5.30
CA GLY A 217 1.07 9.55 4.82
C GLY A 217 2.31 9.01 5.55
N GLY A 218 2.55 7.71 5.47
CA GLY A 218 3.70 7.05 6.11
C GLY A 218 5.05 7.60 5.61
N ARG A 219 5.22 7.77 4.30
CA ARG A 219 6.43 8.37 3.72
C ARG A 219 6.63 9.83 4.17
N SER A 220 5.56 10.62 4.25
CA SER A 220 5.62 11.99 4.77
C SER A 220 6.03 12.02 6.25
N ALA A 221 5.52 11.09 7.06
CA ALA A 221 5.95 10.89 8.44
C ALA A 221 7.44 10.54 8.55
N THR A 222 7.93 9.64 7.71
CA THR A 222 9.36 9.31 7.62
C THR A 222 10.22 10.53 7.26
N THR A 223 9.81 11.33 6.26
CA THR A 223 10.51 12.57 5.89
C THR A 223 10.54 13.56 7.05
N THR A 224 9.42 13.78 7.74
CA THR A 224 9.34 14.68 8.89
C THR A 224 10.26 14.23 10.02
N PHE A 225 10.30 12.92 10.31
CA PHE A 225 11.16 12.38 11.35
C PHE A 225 12.65 12.43 10.98
N LEU A 226 13.04 11.90 9.82
CA LEU A 226 14.44 11.73 9.45
C LEU A 226 15.08 13.00 8.87
N GLN A 227 14.39 13.68 7.96
CA GLN A 227 14.99 14.80 7.23
C GLN A 227 14.71 16.14 7.92
N ARG A 228 13.49 16.34 8.43
CA ARG A 228 13.14 17.57 9.18
C ARG A 228 13.50 17.50 10.66
N GLN A 229 13.95 16.33 11.13
CA GLN A 229 14.40 16.09 12.50
C GLN A 229 13.35 16.45 13.56
N ILE A 230 12.06 16.29 13.25
CA ILE A 230 10.97 16.53 14.18
C ILE A 230 10.65 15.23 14.94
N GLY A 231 10.40 15.35 16.25
CA GLY A 231 10.00 14.25 17.13
C GLY A 231 11.13 13.38 17.67
N ASP A 232 10.86 12.69 18.76
CA ASP A 232 11.75 11.72 19.41
C ASP A 232 11.60 10.32 18.81
N VAL A 233 10.39 10.03 18.33
CA VAL A 233 9.98 8.71 17.84
C VAL A 233 8.99 8.83 16.69
N LEU A 234 9.19 8.00 15.67
CA LEU A 234 8.24 7.76 14.60
C LEU A 234 7.58 6.40 14.82
N VAL A 235 6.25 6.37 14.89
CA VAL A 235 5.47 5.13 14.90
C VAL A 235 5.09 4.82 13.46
N THR A 236 5.55 3.70 12.92
CA THR A 236 5.36 3.35 11.50
C THR A 236 5.41 1.84 11.27
N PHE A 237 5.18 1.40 10.04
CA PHE A 237 5.30 -0.01 9.67
C PHE A 237 6.74 -0.50 9.67
N GLU A 238 6.95 -1.76 10.04
CA GLU A 238 8.26 -2.42 10.07
C GLU A 238 9.01 -2.32 8.75
N ASN A 239 8.33 -2.53 7.63
CA ASN A 239 8.95 -2.46 6.32
C ASN A 239 9.43 -1.03 5.99
N GLU A 240 8.61 -0.02 6.32
CA GLU A 240 8.99 1.39 6.13
C GLU A 240 10.15 1.78 7.06
N ALA A 241 10.14 1.33 8.31
CA ALA A 241 11.21 1.62 9.26
C ALA A 241 12.55 1.02 8.77
N ASN A 242 12.56 -0.25 8.39
CA ASN A 242 13.77 -0.91 7.89
C ASN A 242 14.31 -0.27 6.61
N LEU A 243 13.44 0.02 5.62
CA LEU A 243 13.83 0.71 4.39
C LEU A 243 14.35 2.13 4.68
N ALA A 244 13.73 2.84 5.62
CA ALA A 244 14.17 4.17 6.02
C ALA A 244 15.55 4.15 6.69
N VAL A 245 15.82 3.15 7.55
CA VAL A 245 17.16 2.93 8.11
C VAL A 245 18.17 2.64 7.01
N GLN A 246 17.87 1.72 6.09
CA GLN A 246 18.80 1.35 5.02
C GLN A 246 19.16 2.52 4.11
N ASN A 247 18.17 3.33 3.71
CA ASN A 247 18.34 4.34 2.67
C ASN A 247 18.82 5.70 3.21
N PHE A 248 18.42 6.07 4.42
CA PHE A 248 18.58 7.45 4.93
C PHE A 248 19.07 7.52 6.37
N GLY A 249 18.85 6.46 7.15
CA GLY A 249 19.00 6.49 8.61
C GLY A 249 20.19 5.72 9.17
N GLN A 250 21.08 5.16 8.32
CA GLN A 250 22.18 4.33 8.80
C GLN A 250 23.03 5.10 9.82
N GLY A 251 23.12 4.55 11.03
CA GLY A 251 23.85 5.15 12.14
C GLY A 251 23.20 6.35 12.80
N GLN A 252 22.00 6.80 12.38
CA GLN A 252 21.29 7.96 12.93
C GLN A 252 20.04 7.60 13.74
N VAL A 253 19.48 6.41 13.49
CA VAL A 253 18.26 5.92 14.12
C VAL A 253 18.37 4.45 14.45
N LYS A 254 17.45 3.96 15.28
CA LYS A 254 17.33 2.55 15.64
C LYS A 254 15.86 2.15 15.75
N ILE A 255 15.58 0.91 15.39
CA ILE A 255 14.23 0.34 15.43
C ILE A 255 14.03 -0.33 16.80
N ILE A 256 12.92 0.00 17.44
CA ILE A 256 12.43 -0.64 18.66
C ILE A 256 11.21 -1.46 18.27
N TYR A 257 11.29 -2.76 18.56
CA TYR A 257 10.18 -3.70 18.41
C TYR A 257 9.42 -3.75 19.74
N PRO A 258 8.15 -3.29 19.80
CA PRO A 258 7.36 -3.33 21.04
C PRO A 258 7.09 -4.77 21.48
N SER A 259 6.69 -4.95 22.74
CA SER A 259 6.46 -6.30 23.28
C SER A 259 5.24 -7.00 22.65
N TYR A 260 4.21 -6.21 22.32
CA TYR A 260 2.97 -6.67 21.71
C TYR A 260 2.41 -5.60 20.79
N THR A 261 2.00 -5.96 19.57
CA THR A 261 1.55 -4.97 18.57
C THR A 261 0.63 -5.59 17.52
N VAL A 262 0.07 -4.76 16.65
CA VAL A 262 -0.89 -5.19 15.65
C VAL A 262 -0.20 -5.86 14.45
N SER A 263 -0.77 -6.95 13.94
CA SER A 263 -0.45 -7.47 12.61
C SER A 263 -1.20 -6.67 11.54
N ALA A 264 -0.46 -6.09 10.61
CA ALA A 264 -1.01 -5.30 9.52
C ALA A 264 -1.06 -6.12 8.23
N GLY A 265 -2.24 -6.61 7.87
CA GLY A 265 -2.43 -7.44 6.67
C GLY A 265 -2.47 -6.61 5.38
N ASN A 266 -1.86 -7.15 4.33
CA ASN A 266 -1.92 -6.62 2.96
C ASN A 266 -2.86 -7.49 2.09
N PRO A 267 -4.19 -7.32 2.20
CA PRO A 267 -5.14 -8.23 1.56
C PRO A 267 -5.18 -8.07 0.04
N VAL A 268 -5.49 -9.18 -0.64
CA VAL A 268 -5.67 -9.23 -2.09
C VAL A 268 -7.05 -9.75 -2.46
N ALA A 269 -7.58 -9.32 -3.61
CA ALA A 269 -8.83 -9.85 -4.14
C ALA A 269 -8.91 -9.74 -5.66
N ILE A 270 -9.70 -10.64 -6.25
CA ILE A 270 -10.10 -10.57 -7.66
C ILE A 270 -11.27 -9.61 -7.78
N VAL A 271 -11.24 -8.70 -8.76
CA VAL A 271 -12.38 -7.84 -9.09
C VAL A 271 -13.27 -8.59 -10.09
N ASN A 272 -14.17 -9.43 -9.55
CA ASN A 272 -15.03 -10.32 -10.33
C ASN A 272 -15.78 -9.59 -11.45
N ALA A 273 -16.39 -8.44 -11.13
CA ALA A 273 -17.17 -7.66 -12.10
C ALA A 273 -16.37 -7.23 -13.35
N VAL A 274 -15.04 -7.11 -13.23
CA VAL A 274 -14.15 -6.76 -14.34
C VAL A 274 -13.60 -8.02 -15.01
N THR A 275 -13.09 -8.96 -14.22
CA THR A 275 -12.43 -10.17 -14.74
C THR A 275 -13.39 -11.09 -15.48
N ASP A 276 -14.65 -11.20 -15.04
CA ASP A 276 -15.67 -11.99 -15.71
C ASP A 276 -16.04 -11.39 -17.07
N LYS A 277 -16.11 -10.05 -17.16
CA LYS A 277 -16.34 -9.33 -18.43
C LYS A 277 -15.15 -9.44 -19.38
N LYS A 278 -13.93 -9.37 -18.85
CA LYS A 278 -12.69 -9.46 -19.65
C LYS A 278 -12.33 -10.90 -20.02
N GLY A 279 -12.86 -11.91 -19.34
CA GLY A 279 -12.40 -13.30 -19.50
C GLY A 279 -11.02 -13.56 -18.88
N THR A 280 -10.62 -12.78 -17.87
CA THR A 280 -9.28 -12.82 -17.24
C THR A 280 -9.26 -13.50 -15.87
N THR A 281 -10.41 -14.00 -15.36
CA THR A 281 -10.55 -14.55 -13.99
C THR A 281 -9.53 -15.63 -13.66
N ALA A 282 -9.29 -16.58 -14.57
CA ALA A 282 -8.29 -17.64 -14.35
C ALA A 282 -6.85 -17.10 -14.25
N LYS A 283 -6.50 -16.11 -15.06
CA LYS A 283 -5.17 -15.47 -15.05
C LYS A 283 -4.98 -14.61 -13.81
N ALA A 284 -6.02 -13.85 -13.43
CA ALA A 284 -6.05 -13.07 -12.19
C ALA A 284 -5.87 -13.97 -10.95
N LYS A 285 -6.53 -15.13 -10.93
CA LYS A 285 -6.33 -16.12 -9.86
C LYS A 285 -4.90 -16.64 -9.81
N GLN A 286 -4.33 -17.05 -10.95
CA GLN A 286 -2.92 -17.50 -11.01
C GLN A 286 -1.95 -16.42 -10.53
N TYR A 287 -2.18 -15.16 -10.90
CA TYR A 287 -1.38 -14.01 -10.46
C TYR A 287 -1.38 -13.85 -8.94
N LEU A 288 -2.56 -13.92 -8.31
CA LEU A 288 -2.68 -13.80 -6.86
C LEU A 288 -2.20 -15.06 -6.14
N ASP A 289 -2.50 -16.27 -6.62
CA ASP A 289 -2.02 -17.53 -6.02
C ASP A 289 -0.48 -17.54 -5.94
N TYR A 290 0.21 -16.99 -6.95
CA TYR A 290 1.67 -16.95 -7.00
C TYR A 290 2.31 -16.12 -5.88
N LEU A 291 1.55 -15.22 -5.22
CA LEU A 291 2.02 -14.47 -4.06
C LEU A 291 2.43 -15.39 -2.89
N TRP A 292 1.88 -16.60 -2.81
CA TRP A 292 2.23 -17.62 -1.82
C TRP A 292 3.37 -18.56 -2.25
N SER A 293 3.91 -18.40 -3.45
CA SER A 293 5.10 -19.18 -3.86
C SER A 293 6.32 -18.82 -3.01
N ASP A 294 7.24 -19.77 -2.80
CA ASP A 294 8.46 -19.54 -2.04
C ASP A 294 9.26 -18.33 -2.55
N SER A 295 9.31 -18.13 -3.87
CA SER A 295 10.01 -16.99 -4.47
C SER A 295 9.38 -15.64 -4.14
N ALA A 296 8.04 -15.57 -4.13
CA ALA A 296 7.31 -14.35 -3.79
C ALA A 296 7.34 -14.08 -2.28
N GLN A 297 7.27 -15.13 -1.47
CA GLN A 297 7.38 -15.03 -0.01
C GLN A 297 8.80 -14.62 0.41
N GLN A 298 9.83 -15.11 -0.27
CA GLN A 298 11.21 -14.67 -0.04
C GLN A 298 11.40 -13.20 -0.45
N LEU A 299 10.85 -12.78 -1.58
CA LEU A 299 10.84 -11.36 -1.98
C LEU A 299 10.16 -10.48 -0.93
N ALA A 300 9.03 -10.92 -0.35
CA ALA A 300 8.38 -10.19 0.74
C ALA A 300 9.33 -10.00 1.93
N ALA A 301 10.04 -11.06 2.35
CA ALA A 301 11.02 -10.99 3.43
C ALA A 301 12.21 -10.08 3.11
N ASP A 302 12.68 -10.07 1.85
CA ASP A 302 13.77 -9.21 1.40
C ASP A 302 13.40 -7.71 1.43
N LEU A 303 12.11 -7.42 1.32
CA LEU A 303 11.52 -6.07 1.46
C LEU A 303 10.94 -5.81 2.85
N TYR A 304 11.35 -6.59 3.86
CA TYR A 304 10.97 -6.41 5.27
C TYR A 304 9.46 -6.52 5.55
N LEU A 305 8.73 -7.22 4.69
CA LEU A 305 7.38 -7.70 4.96
C LEU A 305 7.48 -9.09 5.61
N ARG A 306 6.54 -9.43 6.48
CA ARG A 306 6.46 -10.72 7.14
C ARG A 306 5.69 -11.71 6.26
N PRO A 307 6.37 -12.67 5.59
CA PRO A 307 5.70 -13.66 4.75
C PRO A 307 4.78 -14.57 5.59
N SER A 308 3.70 -15.03 4.97
CA SER A 308 2.80 -16.02 5.59
C SER A 308 3.42 -17.42 5.64
N ASN A 309 4.34 -17.72 4.72
CA ASN A 309 5.13 -18.95 4.77
C ASN A 309 6.08 -18.91 5.98
N GLN A 310 5.79 -19.77 6.97
CA GLN A 310 6.51 -19.82 8.24
C GLN A 310 7.97 -20.24 8.10
N GLU A 311 8.30 -21.09 7.12
CA GLU A 311 9.69 -21.49 6.88
C GLU A 311 10.51 -20.32 6.33
N VAL A 312 9.93 -19.55 5.40
CA VAL A 312 10.58 -18.35 4.86
C VAL A 312 10.73 -17.30 5.95
N LEU A 313 9.70 -17.08 6.78
CA LEU A 313 9.78 -16.17 7.92
C LEU A 313 10.91 -16.57 8.88
N ALA A 314 10.98 -17.84 9.25
CA ALA A 314 12.00 -18.37 10.16
C ALA A 314 13.42 -18.21 9.60
N LYS A 315 13.63 -18.47 8.29
CA LYS A 315 14.92 -18.28 7.61
C LYS A 315 15.39 -16.82 7.60
N ASN A 316 14.47 -15.86 7.73
CA ASN A 316 14.75 -14.43 7.69
C ASN A 316 14.68 -13.76 9.08
N SER A 317 14.78 -14.52 10.17
CA SER A 317 14.60 -14.02 11.56
C SER A 317 15.55 -12.90 11.97
N THR A 318 16.72 -12.78 11.33
CA THR A 318 17.66 -11.67 11.57
C THR A 318 17.12 -10.34 11.05
N LYS A 319 16.37 -10.35 9.94
CA LYS A 319 15.71 -9.16 9.37
C LYS A 319 14.36 -8.91 10.03
N LEU A 320 13.65 -9.99 10.34
CA LEU A 320 12.27 -10.00 10.85
C LEU A 320 12.24 -10.70 12.20
N PRO A 321 12.62 -10.01 13.29
CA PRO A 321 12.66 -10.63 14.60
C PRO A 321 11.27 -11.12 15.02
N LYS A 322 11.25 -12.19 15.83
CA LYS A 322 10.00 -12.70 16.40
C LYS A 322 9.31 -11.60 17.21
N LEU A 323 8.00 -11.52 17.07
CA LEU A 323 7.16 -10.51 17.70
C LEU A 323 5.81 -11.11 18.05
N ASP A 324 5.29 -10.79 19.22
CA ASP A 324 3.93 -11.16 19.58
C ASP A 324 2.98 -10.15 18.93
N THR A 325 2.06 -10.65 18.11
CA THR A 325 1.13 -9.81 17.36
C THR A 325 -0.29 -10.31 17.47
N PHE A 326 -1.24 -9.43 17.18
CA PHE A 326 -2.65 -9.78 17.09
C PHE A 326 -3.26 -9.31 15.76
N ASN A 327 -4.24 -10.07 15.26
CA ASN A 327 -5.06 -9.62 14.14
C ASN A 327 -6.08 -8.61 14.65
N PRO A 328 -6.21 -7.40 14.06
CA PRO A 328 -7.22 -6.44 14.46
C PRO A 328 -8.63 -7.03 14.49
N ARG A 329 -8.96 -7.97 13.60
CA ARG A 329 -10.30 -8.55 13.53
C ARG A 329 -10.67 -9.40 14.75
N ASP A 330 -9.69 -10.06 15.35
CA ASP A 330 -9.90 -10.91 16.51
C ASP A 330 -10.16 -10.08 17.78
N VAL A 331 -9.65 -8.84 17.80
CA VAL A 331 -9.75 -7.94 18.95
C VAL A 331 -10.90 -6.94 18.80
N PHE A 332 -11.11 -6.40 17.60
CA PHE A 332 -12.00 -5.26 17.35
C PHE A 332 -13.19 -5.57 16.44
N GLY A 333 -13.31 -6.81 15.94
CA GLY A 333 -14.35 -7.22 15.00
C GLY A 333 -14.01 -6.91 13.54
N ASP A 334 -15.00 -7.04 12.65
CA ASP A 334 -14.77 -6.84 11.21
C ASP A 334 -14.35 -5.40 10.86
N TRP A 335 -13.77 -5.21 9.67
CA TRP A 335 -13.27 -3.88 9.26
C TRP A 335 -14.38 -2.84 9.15
N LYS A 336 -15.63 -3.25 8.89
CA LYS A 336 -16.78 -2.34 8.89
C LYS A 336 -17.02 -1.78 10.29
N THR A 337 -16.97 -2.65 11.30
CA THR A 337 -17.10 -2.30 12.72
C THR A 337 -15.92 -1.47 13.18
N ILE A 338 -14.69 -1.87 12.84
CA ILE A 338 -13.47 -1.11 13.17
C ILE A 338 -13.58 0.33 12.65
N MET A 339 -13.93 0.50 11.37
CA MET A 339 -14.04 1.83 10.76
C MET A 339 -15.16 2.65 11.41
N LYS A 340 -16.31 2.02 11.70
CA LYS A 340 -17.45 2.68 12.34
C LYS A 340 -17.14 3.10 13.78
N VAL A 341 -16.58 2.22 14.60
CA VAL A 341 -16.39 2.48 16.04
C VAL A 341 -15.22 3.42 16.27
N TYR A 342 -14.08 3.16 15.63
CA TYR A 342 -12.84 3.84 15.97
C TYR A 342 -12.55 5.07 15.09
N PHE A 343 -12.93 5.05 13.81
CA PHE A 343 -12.40 6.00 12.83
C PHE A 343 -13.42 6.91 12.14
N GLN A 344 -14.73 6.64 12.24
CA GLN A 344 -15.74 7.57 11.74
C GLN A 344 -15.70 8.90 12.52
N ASP A 345 -16.33 9.94 11.99
CA ASP A 345 -16.44 11.22 12.68
C ASP A 345 -17.18 11.06 14.02
N GLY A 346 -16.57 11.56 15.11
CA GLY A 346 -17.04 11.34 16.47
C GLY A 346 -16.76 9.94 17.02
N GLY A 347 -15.97 9.12 16.31
CA GLY A 347 -15.52 7.81 16.79
C GLY A 347 -14.46 7.91 17.90
N VAL A 348 -14.02 6.75 18.40
CA VAL A 348 -13.09 6.67 19.54
C VAL A 348 -11.79 7.44 19.30
N PHE A 349 -11.24 7.45 18.08
CA PHE A 349 -10.05 8.26 17.80
C PHE A 349 -10.29 9.76 18.06
N ASP A 350 -11.45 10.31 17.66
CA ASP A 350 -11.75 11.74 17.86
C ASP A 350 -11.96 12.08 19.33
N GLU A 351 -12.67 11.18 20.05
CA GLU A 351 -12.88 11.27 21.50
C GLU A 351 -11.54 11.39 22.24
N LEU A 352 -10.53 10.61 21.82
CA LEU A 352 -9.23 10.55 22.50
C LEU A 352 -8.20 11.57 21.98
N ALA A 353 -8.30 11.99 20.72
CA ALA A 353 -7.35 12.92 20.10
C ALA A 353 -7.66 14.41 20.37
N THR A 354 -8.82 14.72 20.93
CA THR A 354 -9.20 16.11 21.26
C THR A 354 -8.34 16.63 22.42
N PRO A 355 -7.60 17.74 22.25
CA PRO A 355 -6.91 18.39 23.35
C PRO A 355 -7.94 18.85 24.38
N ASN A 356 -7.76 18.47 25.66
CA ASN A 356 -8.58 19.01 26.76
C ASN A 356 -8.39 20.51 26.92
#